data_AF-A0A8B8LP59-F1
#
_entry.id   AF-A0A8B8LP59-F1
#
_cell.length_a   1.000
_cell.length_b   1.000
_cell.length_c   1.000
_cell.angle_alpha   90.00
_cell.angle_beta   90.00
_cell.angle_gamma   90.00
#
_symmetry.space_group_name_H-M   'P 1'
#
loop_
_entity.id
_entity.type
_entity.pdbx_description
1 polymer ?
#
loop_
_entity_poly.entity_id
_entity_poly.type
_entity_poly.pdbx_seq_one_letter_code
_entity_poly.pdbx_strand_id
1 'polypeptide(L)'
;MEQKLSSAVLMFLLFATSMYVSQGVEVDAICKKASNPSFCRNIVNSKPGGAANADLVGIAQYVVDVTRVNVTNTIKLIHRLIRRNVNNSDAREHYTLCLKHFNYETGALRRVELT
;
A
#
# COMPACT_ATOMS: atom_id res chain seq x y z
N MET A 1 41.01 -25.97 -2.64
CA MET A 1 39.72 -26.69 -2.46
C MET A 1 38.79 -26.12 -3.51
N GLU A 2 38.77 -26.74 -4.69
CA GLU A 2 38.00 -26.27 -5.86
C GLU A 2 36.53 -26.65 -5.67
N GLN A 3 35.65 -25.67 -5.43
CA GLN A 3 34.21 -25.94 -5.40
C GLN A 3 33.73 -26.23 -6.82
N LYS A 4 33.56 -27.51 -7.17
CA LYS A 4 32.83 -27.90 -8.37
C LYS A 4 31.35 -27.60 -8.15
N LEU A 5 30.97 -26.36 -8.46
CA LEU A 5 29.58 -25.94 -8.48
C LEU A 5 28.87 -26.77 -9.57
N SER A 6 28.03 -27.71 -9.15
CA SER A 6 27.27 -28.57 -10.07
C SER A 6 26.45 -27.72 -11.03
N SER A 7 26.40 -28.09 -12.32
CA SER A 7 25.65 -27.37 -13.36
C SER A 7 24.19 -27.13 -12.98
N ALA A 8 23.58 -28.08 -12.25
CA ALA A 8 22.23 -27.94 -11.71
C ALA A 8 22.11 -26.81 -10.67
N VAL A 9 23.13 -26.64 -9.81
CA VAL A 9 23.17 -25.57 -8.80
C VAL A 9 23.31 -24.20 -9.48
N LEU A 10 24.16 -24.11 -10.51
CA LEU A 10 24.30 -22.89 -11.32
C LEU A 10 22.99 -22.50 -12.01
N MET A 11 22.31 -23.47 -12.63
CA MET A 11 21.01 -23.26 -13.26
C MET A 11 19.98 -22.76 -12.24
N PHE A 12 19.91 -23.41 -11.07
CA PHE A 12 18.96 -23.03 -10.01
C PHE A 12 19.18 -21.61 -9.50
N LEU A 13 20.44 -21.20 -9.32
CA LEU A 13 20.81 -19.84 -8.92
C LEU A 13 20.43 -18.81 -10.00
N LEU A 14 20.68 -19.11 -11.27
CA LEU A 14 20.30 -18.22 -12.39
C LEU A 14 18.78 -18.04 -12.48
N PHE A 15 18.01 -19.12 -12.32
CA PHE A 15 16.54 -19.04 -12.30
C PHE A 15 16.03 -18.20 -11.13
N ALA A 16 16.53 -18.42 -9.92
CA ALA A 16 16.14 -17.64 -8.75
C ALA A 16 16.41 -16.14 -8.95
N THR A 17 17.62 -15.78 -9.39
CA THR A 17 17.97 -14.37 -9.64
C THR A 17 17.11 -13.71 -10.71
N SER A 18 16.77 -14.43 -11.79
CA SER A 18 15.92 -13.89 -12.86
C SER A 18 14.50 -13.54 -12.39
N MET A 19 13.91 -14.36 -11.52
CA MET A 19 12.56 -14.12 -10.98
C MET A 19 12.51 -12.88 -10.08
N TYR A 20 13.55 -12.69 -9.25
CA TYR A 20 13.65 -11.50 -8.40
C TYR A 20 13.79 -10.22 -9.22
N VAL A 21 14.57 -10.26 -10.32
CA VAL A 21 14.75 -9.10 -11.21
C VAL A 21 13.43 -8.74 -11.92
N SER A 22 12.67 -9.72 -12.42
CA SER A 22 11.41 -9.43 -13.13
C SER A 22 10.38 -8.73 -12.25
N GLN A 23 10.28 -9.13 -10.98
CA GLN A 23 9.34 -8.55 -10.03
C GLN A 23 9.73 -7.13 -9.60
N GLY A 24 11.03 -6.86 -9.40
CA GLY A 24 11.52 -5.51 -9.13
C GLY A 24 11.25 -4.54 -10.28
N VAL A 25 11.37 -5.02 -11.53
CA VAL A 25 11.06 -4.26 -12.75
C VAL A 25 9.57 -3.91 -12.82
N GLU A 26 8.68 -4.82 -12.41
CA GLU A 26 7.24 -4.62 -12.46
C GLU A 26 6.75 -3.59 -11.43
N VAL A 27 7.26 -3.65 -10.19
CA VAL A 27 6.96 -2.65 -9.15
C VAL A 27 7.43 -1.25 -9.56
N ASP A 28 8.63 -1.14 -10.13
CA ASP A 28 9.14 0.14 -10.60
C ASP A 28 8.28 0.72 -11.74
N ALA A 29 7.84 -0.12 -12.67
CA ALA A 29 6.92 0.28 -13.74
C ALA A 29 5.56 0.77 -13.21
N ILE A 30 5.02 0.14 -12.16
CA ILE A 30 3.79 0.58 -11.48
C ILE A 30 4.00 1.93 -10.80
N CYS A 31 5.05 2.05 -9.98
CA CYS A 31 5.28 3.26 -9.20
C CYS A 31 5.65 4.47 -10.06
N LYS A 32 6.28 4.29 -11.22
CA LYS A 32 6.50 5.37 -12.20
C LYS A 32 5.20 5.97 -12.75
N LYS A 33 4.11 5.20 -12.80
CA LYS A 33 2.79 5.67 -13.25
C LYS A 33 1.96 6.31 -12.14
N ALA A 34 2.35 6.13 -10.88
CA ALA A 34 1.64 6.72 -9.74
C ALA A 34 1.83 8.24 -9.71
N SER A 35 0.81 8.97 -9.25
CA SER A 35 0.90 10.44 -9.08
C SER A 35 2.01 10.86 -8.10
N ASN A 36 2.39 9.98 -7.18
CA ASN A 36 3.55 10.16 -6.32
C ASN A 36 4.42 8.88 -6.32
N PRO A 37 5.44 8.80 -7.19
CA PRO A 37 6.27 7.61 -7.33
C PRO A 37 7.05 7.24 -6.06
N SER A 38 7.53 8.25 -5.31
CA SER A 38 8.27 8.02 -4.07
C SER A 38 7.37 7.45 -2.98
N PHE A 39 6.15 7.98 -2.85
CA PHE A 39 5.15 7.42 -1.93
C PHE A 39 4.77 5.99 -2.29
N CYS A 40 4.57 5.70 -3.58
CA CYS A 40 4.30 4.34 -4.06
C CYS A 40 5.41 3.36 -3.65
N ARG A 41 6.67 3.71 -3.94
CA ARG A 41 7.83 2.87 -3.56
C ARG A 41 7.91 2.66 -2.06
N ASN A 42 7.68 3.72 -1.27
CA ASN A 42 7.71 3.62 0.19
C ASN A 42 6.64 2.68 0.74
N ILE A 43 5.41 2.73 0.20
CA ILE A 43 4.37 1.78 0.59
C ILE A 43 4.78 0.37 0.19
N VAL A 44 5.11 0.12 -1.07
CA VAL A 44 5.38 -1.24 -1.54
C VAL A 44 6.56 -1.86 -0.77
N ASN A 45 7.62 -1.08 -0.51
CA ASN A 45 8.77 -1.53 0.26
C ASN A 45 8.51 -1.68 1.77
N SER A 46 7.45 -1.09 2.32
CA SER A 46 7.05 -1.31 3.72
C SER A 46 6.32 -2.63 3.95
N LYS A 47 6.07 -3.42 2.89
CA LYS A 47 5.46 -4.73 3.02
C LYS A 47 6.31 -5.66 3.89
N PRO A 48 5.76 -6.29 4.93
CA PRO A 48 6.45 -7.33 5.68
C PRO A 48 6.91 -8.48 4.78
N GLY A 49 8.15 -8.92 4.98
CA GLY A 49 8.81 -9.89 4.10
C GLY A 49 9.35 -9.29 2.78
N GLY A 50 9.21 -7.97 2.58
CA GLY A 50 9.71 -7.25 1.42
C GLY A 50 8.82 -7.38 0.19
N ALA A 51 8.90 -6.38 -0.70
CA ALA A 51 8.23 -6.40 -1.99
C ALA A 51 8.79 -7.47 -2.92
N ALA A 52 10.07 -7.85 -2.76
CA ALA A 52 10.78 -8.81 -3.61
C ALA A 52 10.31 -10.27 -3.44
N ASN A 53 9.52 -10.57 -2.41
CA ASN A 53 9.01 -11.92 -2.14
C ASN A 53 7.49 -12.04 -2.36
N ALA A 54 6.83 -10.99 -2.84
CA ALA A 54 5.39 -10.96 -3.06
C ALA A 54 5.04 -10.74 -4.55
N ASP A 55 4.25 -11.63 -5.12
CA ASP A 55 3.69 -11.41 -6.45
C ASP A 55 2.85 -10.11 -6.50
N LEU A 56 2.51 -9.65 -7.71
CA LEU A 56 1.74 -8.42 -7.86
C LEU A 56 0.41 -8.44 -7.11
N VAL A 57 -0.24 -9.61 -7.03
CA VAL A 57 -1.50 -9.77 -6.30
C VAL A 57 -1.28 -9.52 -4.81
N GLY A 58 -0.25 -10.12 -4.22
CA GLY A 58 0.13 -9.90 -2.82
C GLY A 58 0.57 -8.46 -2.54
N ILE A 59 1.23 -7.79 -3.49
CA ILE A 59 1.56 -6.36 -3.38
C ILE A 59 0.30 -5.50 -3.43
N ALA A 60 -0.60 -5.75 -4.38
CA ALA A 60 -1.85 -5.02 -4.52
C ALA A 60 -2.72 -5.16 -3.27
N GLN A 61 -2.90 -6.39 -2.77
CA GLN A 61 -3.64 -6.66 -1.55
C GLN A 61 -3.04 -5.92 -0.35
N TYR A 62 -1.71 -5.94 -0.22
CA TYR A 62 -1.03 -5.20 0.84
C TYR A 62 -1.30 -3.68 0.77
N VAL A 63 -1.25 -3.08 -0.42
CA VAL A 63 -1.56 -1.65 -0.61
C VAL A 63 -3.01 -1.35 -0.23
N VAL A 64 -3.95 -2.21 -0.63
CA VAL A 64 -5.38 -2.09 -0.26
C VAL A 64 -5.56 -2.16 1.25
N ASP A 65 -4.90 -3.09 1.93
CA ASP A 65 -4.97 -3.26 3.39
C ASP A 65 -4.40 -2.05 4.14
N VAL A 66 -3.23 -1.55 3.73
CA VAL A 66 -2.64 -0.31 4.28
C VAL A 66 -3.60 0.87 4.07
N THR A 67 -4.19 0.98 2.88
CA THR A 67 -5.16 2.04 2.57
C THR A 67 -6.40 1.94 3.45
N ARG A 68 -6.93 0.73 3.68
CA ARG A 68 -8.07 0.47 4.56
C ARG A 68 -7.79 0.93 5.99
N VAL A 69 -6.62 0.59 6.51
CA VAL A 69 -6.18 1.02 7.85
C VAL A 69 -6.07 2.54 7.93
N ASN A 70 -5.43 3.18 6.96
CA ASN A 70 -5.26 4.64 6.93
C ASN A 70 -6.58 5.40 6.83
N VAL A 71 -7.50 4.95 5.97
CA VAL A 71 -8.85 5.51 5.86
C VAL A 71 -9.61 5.34 7.17
N THR A 72 -9.59 4.15 7.77
CA THR A 72 -10.25 3.88 9.05
C THR A 72 -9.70 4.78 10.17
N ASN A 73 -8.39 4.95 10.24
CA ASN A 73 -7.75 5.83 11.22
C ASN A 73 -8.10 7.30 10.99
N THR A 74 -8.23 7.71 9.73
CA THR A 74 -8.67 9.06 9.35
C THR A 74 -10.11 9.32 9.78
N ILE A 75 -11.04 8.37 9.58
CA ILE A 75 -12.42 8.45 10.08
C ILE A 75 -12.43 8.61 11.61
N LYS A 76 -11.64 7.80 12.33
CA LYS A 76 -11.51 7.90 13.80
C LYS A 76 -10.98 9.28 14.22
N LEU A 77 -10.03 9.83 13.48
CA LEU A 77 -9.49 11.17 13.73
C LEU A 77 -10.56 12.25 13.51
N ILE A 78 -11.29 12.20 12.39
CA ILE A 78 -12.38 13.13 12.08
C ILE A 78 -13.43 13.12 13.20
N HIS A 79 -13.86 11.95 13.67
CA HIS A 79 -14.78 11.85 14.81
C HIS A 79 -14.21 12.45 16.11
N ARG A 80 -12.90 12.37 16.36
CA ARG A 80 -12.26 13.05 17.50
C ARG A 80 -12.27 14.57 17.31
N LEU A 81 -12.00 15.06 16.10
CA LEU A 81 -11.96 16.48 15.79
C LEU A 81 -13.34 17.12 15.92
N ILE A 82 -14.40 16.45 15.44
CA ILE A 82 -15.79 16.87 15.64
C ILE A 82 -16.11 17.02 17.14
N ARG A 83 -15.74 16.01 17.96
CA ARG A 83 -15.98 16.01 19.40
C ARG A 83 -15.17 17.05 20.18
N ARG A 84 -13.98 17.42 19.70
CA ARG A 84 -13.11 18.42 20.35
C ARG A 84 -13.53 19.86 20.05
N ASN A 85 -14.25 20.09 18.96
CA ASN A 85 -14.61 21.42 18.47
C ASN A 85 -16.10 21.73 18.70
N VAL A 86 -16.65 21.38 19.87
CA VAL A 86 -18.10 21.54 20.15
C VAL A 86 -18.56 23.00 20.03
N ASN A 87 -17.71 23.95 20.42
CA ASN A 87 -18.02 25.38 20.43
C ASN A 87 -17.61 26.12 19.15
N ASN A 88 -17.09 25.41 18.14
CA ASN A 88 -16.71 25.99 16.86
C ASN A 88 -17.54 25.32 15.75
N SER A 89 -18.65 25.98 15.37
CA SER A 89 -19.60 25.50 14.36
C SER A 89 -18.91 25.22 13.03
N ASP A 90 -18.05 26.14 12.59
CA ASP A 90 -17.44 26.10 11.26
C ASP A 90 -16.45 24.94 11.15
N ALA A 91 -15.64 24.73 12.19
CA ALA A 91 -14.76 23.57 12.27
C ALA A 91 -15.55 22.26 12.28
N ARG A 92 -16.66 22.20 13.02
CA ARG A 92 -17.49 21.01 13.11
C ARG A 92 -18.16 20.67 11.79
N GLU A 93 -18.68 21.68 11.09
CA GLU A 93 -19.26 21.53 9.76
C GLU A 93 -18.21 21.03 8.76
N HIS A 94 -17.02 21.64 8.76
CA HIS A 94 -15.92 21.22 7.91
C HIS A 94 -15.53 19.76 8.12
N TYR A 95 -15.35 19.32 9.38
CA TYR A 95 -15.03 17.93 9.67
C TYR A 95 -16.17 16.97 9.34
N THR A 96 -17.43 17.40 9.47
CA THR A 96 -18.59 16.60 9.06
C THR A 96 -18.62 16.41 7.54
N LEU A 97 -18.25 17.43 6.77
CA LEU A 97 -18.08 17.32 5.33
C LEU A 97 -16.94 16.35 4.98
N CYS A 98 -15.79 16.46 5.64
CA CYS A 98 -14.71 15.48 5.48
C CYS A 98 -15.20 14.05 5.74
N LEU A 99 -15.99 13.83 6.79
CA LEU A 99 -16.51 12.50 7.12
C LEU A 99 -17.29 11.88 5.95
N LYS A 100 -18.11 12.66 5.24
CA LYS A 100 -18.85 12.18 4.05
C LYS A 100 -17.92 11.66 2.95
N HIS A 101 -16.77 12.29 2.74
CA HIS A 101 -15.80 11.85 1.74
C HIS A 101 -15.01 10.59 2.14
N PHE A 102 -15.02 10.21 3.42
CA PHE A 102 -14.30 9.05 3.93
C PHE A 102 -15.19 7.88 4.35
N ASN A 103 -16.50 8.07 4.52
CA ASN A 103 -17.43 7.08 5.08
C ASN A 103 -17.62 5.79 4.25
N TYR A 104 -18.44 4.88 4.80
CA TYR A 104 -18.75 3.56 4.25
C TYR A 104 -19.83 3.57 3.15
N GLU A 105 -20.55 4.68 2.97
CA GLU A 105 -21.68 4.74 2.03
C GLU A 105 -21.20 5.12 0.64
N THR A 106 -20.48 6.23 0.54
CA THR A 106 -20.03 6.81 -0.73
C THR A 106 -18.57 7.27 -0.70
N GLY A 107 -17.94 7.20 0.48
CA GLY A 107 -16.60 7.71 0.72
C GLY A 107 -15.45 6.76 0.34
N ALA A 108 -14.25 7.15 0.77
CA ALA A 108 -13.03 6.41 0.51
C ALA A 108 -13.05 4.98 1.05
N LEU A 109 -13.68 4.73 2.20
CA LEU A 109 -13.72 3.39 2.78
C LEU A 109 -14.50 2.43 1.91
N ARG A 110 -15.66 2.86 1.38
CA ARG A 110 -16.48 2.06 0.46
C ARG A 110 -15.68 1.61 -0.76
N ARG A 111 -14.88 2.50 -1.35
CA ARG A 111 -14.07 2.17 -2.54
C ARG A 111 -13.02 1.11 -2.24
N VAL A 112 -12.39 1.19 -1.07
CA VAL A 112 -11.38 0.22 -0.61
C VAL A 112 -12.00 -1.14 -0.26
N GLU A 113 -13.26 -1.18 0.17
CA GLU A 113 -13.98 -2.44 0.45
C GLU A 113 -14.48 -3.14 -0.82
N LEU A 114 -14.58 -2.42 -1.93
CA LEU A 114 -14.98 -2.95 -3.24
C LEU A 114 -13.80 -3.37 -4.12
N THR A 115 -12.57 -3.11 -3.67
CA THR A 115 -11.32 -3.51 -4.34
C THR A 115 -10.91 -4.88 -3.82
#